data_AF-A0A533SHE3-F1
#
_entry.id   AF-A0A533SHE3-F1
#
_cell.length_a   1.000
_cell.length_b   1.000
_cell.length_c   1.000
_cell.angle_alpha   90.00
_cell.angle_beta   90.00
_cell.angle_gamma   90.00
#
_symmetry.space_group_name_H-M   'P 1'
#
loop_
_entity.id
_entity.type
_entity.pdbx_description
1 polymer ?
#
loop_
_entity_poly.entity_id
_entity_poly.type
_entity_poly.pdbx_seq_one_letter_code
_entity_poly.pdbx_strand_id
1 'polypeptide(L)'
;MARKRPFLQALIALLLVLGLIPGSWQVSAQSSVAQEIPEGYELVTENPNFQLYANRATLAFKVVDKRSGYIWHSNLDEKIDGDRLNKTWTAFASSAISIDYLDQKAASERLSITNSEPDIVFGLTGQGFEAAVTFTDPSITVAIRVVLEEAGVSVEIPFASIREANPDFKLGVMYVYPFLGYTRVDSTPGYMFIPDGSGTLIRFSETTKATNMFYGRYYGDDLGMLAEMPFDSAVKRAYRISVPVFGMVHGEKENAFIAITEKGAAYGEIQAHP
;
A
#
# COMPACT_ATOMS: atom_id res chain seq x y z
N MET A 1 60.18 48.21 22.83
CA MET A 1 61.11 47.83 21.76
C MET A 1 61.47 46.36 21.98
N ALA A 2 61.06 45.46 21.05
CA ALA A 2 61.28 44.00 21.02
C ALA A 2 60.76 43.18 22.23
N ARG A 3 60.19 41.97 22.12
CA ARG A 3 60.35 40.91 21.13
C ARG A 3 59.13 39.96 21.22
N LYS A 4 58.48 39.68 20.08
CA LYS A 4 57.46 38.63 19.89
C LYS A 4 58.10 37.23 20.01
N ARG A 5 57.38 36.25 20.57
CA ARG A 5 57.62 34.81 20.31
C ARG A 5 56.27 34.07 20.14
N PRO A 6 56.11 33.21 19.11
CA PRO A 6 54.83 32.62 18.73
C PRO A 6 54.68 31.22 19.35
N PHE A 7 53.64 31.01 20.16
CA PHE A 7 53.34 29.71 20.78
C PHE A 7 52.11 29.01 20.19
N LEU A 8 51.62 29.45 19.02
CA LEU A 8 50.35 28.98 18.46
C LEU A 8 50.45 28.40 17.04
N GLN A 9 51.59 27.79 16.70
CA GLN A 9 51.75 27.09 15.40
C GLN A 9 52.32 25.67 15.51
N ALA A 10 52.59 25.17 16.72
CA ALA A 10 53.13 23.82 16.91
C ALA A 10 52.06 22.75 17.24
N LEU A 11 50.79 23.12 17.41
CA LEU A 11 49.71 22.16 17.75
C LEU A 11 48.80 21.79 16.55
N ILE A 12 49.00 22.40 15.39
CA ILE A 12 48.19 22.14 14.17
C ILE A 12 48.90 21.18 13.19
N ALA A 13 50.18 20.85 13.43
CA ALA A 13 50.94 19.94 12.58
C ALA A 13 50.95 18.46 13.05
N LEU A 14 50.32 18.14 14.19
CA LEU A 14 50.30 16.76 14.76
C LEU A 14 48.93 16.07 14.68
N LEU A 15 47.96 16.64 13.96
CA LEU A 15 46.65 16.01 13.68
C LEU A 15 46.45 15.69 12.18
N LEU A 16 47.51 15.80 11.36
CA LEU A 16 47.48 15.58 9.92
C LEU A 16 48.33 14.39 9.44
N VAL A 17 48.79 13.53 10.37
CA VAL A 17 49.58 12.31 10.07
C VAL A 17 49.03 11.09 10.81
N LEU A 18 47.71 10.96 10.89
CA LEU A 18 47.05 9.72 11.30
C LEU A 18 46.10 9.27 10.20
N GLY A 19 46.66 8.44 9.32
CA GLY A 19 45.93 7.31 8.76
C GLY A 19 44.82 7.65 7.76
N LEU A 20 45.25 8.05 6.57
CA LEU A 20 44.61 7.62 5.33
C LEU A 20 44.59 6.07 5.30
N ILE A 21 43.54 5.48 5.87
CA ILE A 21 43.09 4.15 5.49
C ILE A 21 41.81 4.40 4.68
N PRO A 22 41.80 4.17 3.36
CA PRO A 22 40.55 4.08 2.64
C PRO A 22 39.87 2.81 3.14
N GLY A 23 39.08 2.94 4.21
CA GLY A 23 38.17 1.91 4.62
C GLY A 23 37.21 1.68 3.46
N SER A 24 37.42 0.60 2.73
CA SER A 24 36.40 0.03 1.87
C SER A 24 35.22 -0.28 2.77
N TRP A 25 34.24 0.62 2.80
CA TRP A 25 32.92 0.30 3.30
C TRP A 25 32.36 -0.76 2.35
N GLN A 26 32.63 -2.02 2.66
CA GLN A 26 31.84 -3.10 2.11
C GLN A 26 30.45 -2.91 2.70
N VAL A 27 29.57 -2.31 1.90
CA VAL A 27 28.13 -2.51 2.08
C VAL A 27 27.95 -4.01 1.95
N SER A 28 27.76 -4.69 3.08
CA SER A 28 27.23 -6.04 3.06
C SER A 28 25.85 -5.91 2.43
N ALA A 29 25.74 -6.20 1.13
CA ALA A 29 24.46 -6.48 0.52
C ALA A 29 23.89 -7.64 1.32
N GLN A 30 22.91 -7.33 2.17
CA GLN A 30 22.18 -8.35 2.89
C GLN A 30 21.55 -9.21 1.81
N SER A 31 21.90 -10.49 1.81
CA SER A 31 21.44 -11.47 0.82
C SER A 31 19.92 -11.41 0.78
N SER A 32 19.39 -10.90 -0.34
CA SER A 32 17.97 -10.90 -0.62
C SER A 32 17.51 -12.35 -0.59
N VAL A 33 16.58 -12.65 0.31
CA VAL A 33 15.86 -13.92 0.23
C VAL A 33 15.22 -13.93 -1.15
N ALA A 34 15.58 -14.90 -1.98
CA ALA A 34 14.99 -15.04 -3.30
C ALA A 34 13.48 -15.24 -3.09
N GLN A 35 12.70 -14.21 -3.44
CA GLN A 35 11.25 -14.31 -3.39
C GLN A 35 10.81 -15.16 -4.57
N GLU A 36 9.93 -16.11 -4.32
CA GLU A 36 9.32 -16.94 -5.36
C GLU A 36 7.92 -16.42 -5.65
N ILE A 37 7.46 -16.62 -6.89
CA ILE A 37 6.07 -16.37 -7.25
C ILE A 37 5.22 -17.49 -6.61
N PRO A 38 4.24 -17.15 -5.75
CA PRO A 38 3.41 -18.17 -5.11
C PRO A 38 2.61 -18.99 -6.13
N GLU A 39 2.19 -20.19 -5.72
CA GLU A 39 1.30 -21.03 -6.53
C GLU A 39 -0.02 -20.31 -6.87
N GLY A 40 -0.59 -20.62 -8.03
CA GLY A 40 -1.85 -20.03 -8.49
C GLY A 40 -1.71 -18.66 -9.17
N TYR A 41 -0.50 -18.10 -9.25
CA TYR A 41 -0.21 -16.92 -10.04
C TYR A 41 0.33 -17.29 -11.43
N GLU A 42 -0.25 -16.71 -12.48
CA GLU A 42 0.22 -16.86 -13.86
C GLU A 42 0.84 -15.55 -14.36
N LEU A 43 1.88 -15.66 -15.19
CA LEU A 43 2.44 -14.49 -15.88
C LEU A 43 1.42 -13.96 -16.88
N VAL A 44 1.02 -12.70 -16.73
CA VAL A 44 0.03 -12.02 -17.59
C VAL A 44 0.72 -11.28 -18.72
N THR A 45 1.71 -10.45 -18.39
CA THR A 45 2.48 -9.67 -19.36
C THR A 45 3.81 -9.22 -18.75
N GLU A 46 4.72 -8.73 -19.58
CA GLU A 46 5.98 -8.12 -19.13
C GLU A 46 6.42 -6.98 -20.05
N ASN A 47 7.29 -6.12 -19.51
CA ASN A 47 8.02 -5.11 -20.25
C ASN A 47 9.53 -5.21 -19.89
N PRO A 48 10.39 -4.29 -20.37
CA PRO A 48 11.82 -4.34 -20.05
C PRO A 48 12.13 -4.30 -18.55
N ASN A 49 11.30 -3.62 -17.75
CA ASN A 49 11.55 -3.35 -16.33
C ASN A 49 10.73 -4.23 -15.39
N PHE A 50 9.57 -4.72 -15.82
CA PHE A 50 8.60 -5.34 -14.92
C PHE A 50 7.95 -6.59 -15.53
N GLN A 51 7.53 -7.50 -14.65
CA GLN A 51 6.63 -8.62 -14.99
C GLN A 51 5.39 -8.53 -14.13
N LEU A 52 4.21 -8.72 -14.73
CA LEU A 52 2.92 -8.73 -14.05
C LEU A 52 2.40 -10.16 -13.99
N TYR A 53 2.13 -10.64 -12.78
CA TYR A 53 1.47 -11.91 -12.54
C TYR A 53 0.08 -11.68 -11.93
N ALA A 54 -0.87 -12.58 -12.16
CA ALA A 54 -2.21 -12.50 -11.59
C ALA A 54 -2.71 -13.84 -11.08
N ASN A 55 -3.52 -13.81 -10.03
CA ASN A 55 -4.29 -14.94 -9.53
C ASN A 55 -5.75 -14.77 -9.96
N ARG A 56 -6.30 -15.73 -10.73
CA ARG A 56 -7.66 -15.63 -11.27
C ARG A 56 -8.76 -15.71 -10.21
N ALA A 57 -8.49 -16.38 -9.09
CA ALA A 57 -9.48 -16.61 -8.04
C ALA A 57 -9.61 -15.41 -7.10
N THR A 58 -8.50 -14.78 -6.73
CA THR A 58 -8.49 -13.63 -5.79
C THR A 58 -8.35 -12.28 -6.48
N LEU A 59 -8.02 -12.28 -7.77
CA LEU A 59 -7.63 -11.12 -8.58
C LEU A 59 -6.40 -10.36 -8.06
N ALA A 60 -5.67 -10.97 -7.12
CA ALA A 60 -4.40 -10.44 -6.64
C ALA A 60 -3.36 -10.46 -7.76
N PHE A 61 -2.44 -9.50 -7.73
CA PHE A 61 -1.32 -9.44 -8.66
C PHE A 61 0.02 -9.44 -7.94
N LYS A 62 1.06 -9.88 -8.66
CA LYS A 62 2.46 -9.66 -8.28
C LYS A 62 3.16 -8.84 -9.35
N VAL A 63 4.02 -7.92 -8.91
CA VAL A 63 4.90 -7.17 -9.82
C VAL A 63 6.33 -7.52 -9.50
N VAL A 64 7.02 -8.12 -10.45
CA VAL A 64 8.47 -8.35 -10.34
C VAL A 64 9.17 -7.16 -10.94
N ASP A 65 9.99 -6.46 -10.15
CA ASP A 65 10.94 -5.48 -10.67
C ASP A 65 12.18 -6.22 -11.19
N LYS A 66 12.36 -6.28 -12.51
CA LYS A 66 13.46 -7.00 -13.18
C LYS A 66 14.83 -6.39 -12.86
N ARG A 67 14.88 -5.15 -12.36
CA ARG A 67 16.11 -4.43 -12.03
C ARG A 67 16.70 -4.92 -10.71
N SER A 68 15.85 -5.20 -9.71
CA SER A 68 16.27 -5.68 -8.39
C SER A 68 15.94 -7.16 -8.13
N GLY A 69 15.05 -7.75 -8.93
CA GLY A 69 14.45 -9.07 -8.69
C GLY A 69 13.39 -9.07 -7.58
N TYR A 70 13.02 -7.89 -7.06
CA TYR A 70 12.08 -7.77 -5.95
C TYR A 70 10.63 -7.98 -6.41
N ILE A 71 9.84 -8.67 -5.59
CA ILE A 71 8.43 -8.97 -5.88
C ILE A 71 7.55 -8.12 -4.97
N TRP A 72 6.70 -7.29 -5.57
CA TRP A 72 5.64 -6.58 -4.87
C TRP A 72 4.36 -7.41 -4.87
N HIS A 73 3.77 -7.52 -3.68
CA HIS A 73 2.58 -8.33 -3.41
C HIS A 73 1.38 -7.43 -3.19
N SER A 74 0.29 -7.63 -3.94
CA SER A 74 -0.93 -6.83 -3.79
C SER A 74 -1.85 -7.30 -2.65
N ASN A 75 -1.50 -8.40 -1.99
CA ASN A 75 -2.31 -9.12 -1.01
C ASN A 75 -1.42 -9.95 -0.07
N LEU A 76 -2.01 -10.45 1.01
CA LEU A 76 -1.47 -11.52 1.86
C LEU A 76 -1.67 -12.87 1.15
N ASP A 77 -0.58 -13.52 0.75
CA ASP A 77 -0.63 -14.80 0.03
C ASP A 77 -1.14 -15.96 0.88
N GLU A 78 -0.57 -16.09 2.07
CA GLU A 78 -0.91 -17.13 3.01
C GLU A 78 -0.88 -16.56 4.42
N LYS A 79 -1.84 -16.98 5.24
CA LYS A 79 -1.82 -16.72 6.67
C LYS A 79 -0.93 -17.75 7.36
N ILE A 80 0.08 -17.30 8.08
CA ILE A 80 1.01 -18.18 8.81
C ILE A 80 0.77 -18.11 10.32
N ASP A 81 1.38 -19.04 11.06
CA ASP A 81 1.41 -19.01 12.51
C ASP A 81 2.06 -17.71 13.00
N GLY A 82 1.32 -16.96 13.84
CA GLY A 82 1.70 -15.63 14.30
C GLY A 82 0.84 -14.50 13.74
N ASP A 83 0.21 -14.69 12.57
CA ASP A 83 -0.68 -13.69 11.97
C ASP A 83 -1.99 -13.58 12.80
N ARG A 84 -2.16 -12.44 13.48
CA ARG A 84 -3.33 -12.14 14.34
C ARG A 84 -4.54 -11.64 13.55
N LEU A 85 -4.86 -12.29 12.43
CA LEU A 85 -6.02 -11.97 11.59
C LEU A 85 -7.18 -12.93 11.85
N ASN A 86 -8.37 -12.40 12.08
CA ASN A 86 -9.59 -13.22 12.10
C ASN A 86 -10.00 -13.63 10.67
N LYS A 87 -11.07 -14.43 10.52
CA LYS A 87 -11.51 -14.91 9.20
C LYS A 87 -11.81 -13.77 8.22
N THR A 88 -12.55 -12.75 8.66
CA THR A 88 -12.91 -11.58 7.83
C THR A 88 -11.68 -10.80 7.40
N TRP A 89 -10.73 -10.56 8.30
CA TRP A 89 -9.48 -9.87 7.98
C TRP A 89 -8.55 -10.69 7.10
N THR A 90 -8.53 -12.01 7.26
CA THR A 90 -7.78 -12.91 6.37
C THR A 90 -8.34 -12.84 4.95
N ALA A 91 -9.67 -12.80 4.83
CA ALA A 91 -10.32 -12.67 3.54
C ALA A 91 -10.08 -11.30 2.89
N PHE A 92 -10.19 -10.24 3.70
CA PHE A 92 -9.87 -8.87 3.31
C PHE A 92 -8.42 -8.74 2.82
N ALA A 93 -7.48 -9.35 3.52
CA ALA A 93 -6.06 -9.29 3.19
C ALA A 93 -5.68 -10.08 1.93
N SER A 94 -6.41 -11.16 1.64
CA SER A 94 -6.12 -12.05 0.50
C SER A 94 -6.82 -11.64 -0.80
N SER A 95 -7.83 -10.75 -0.72
CA SER A 95 -8.66 -10.34 -1.86
C SER A 95 -8.15 -9.06 -2.53
N ALA A 96 -8.24 -8.99 -3.86
CA ALA A 96 -8.01 -7.74 -4.58
C ALA A 96 -9.05 -6.67 -4.30
N ILE A 97 -10.31 -7.08 -4.16
CA ILE A 97 -11.44 -6.19 -3.90
C ILE A 97 -12.22 -6.71 -2.70
N SER A 98 -12.61 -5.76 -1.85
CA SER A 98 -13.65 -5.94 -0.86
C SER A 98 -14.63 -4.77 -0.92
N ILE A 99 -15.89 -5.03 -0.62
CA ILE A 99 -16.93 -4.01 -0.55
C ILE A 99 -17.57 -4.00 0.83
N ASP A 100 -17.87 -2.80 1.32
CA ASP A 100 -18.85 -2.61 2.37
C ASP A 100 -20.15 -2.17 1.69
N TYR A 101 -21.22 -2.93 1.89
CA TYR A 101 -22.54 -2.61 1.37
C TYR A 101 -23.52 -2.39 2.52
N LEU A 102 -24.56 -1.61 2.23
CA LEU A 102 -25.60 -1.20 3.16
C LEU A 102 -26.92 -1.88 2.78
N ASP A 103 -27.62 -2.43 3.76
CA ASP A 103 -29.00 -2.88 3.59
C ASP A 103 -30.00 -1.71 3.74
N GLN A 104 -31.30 -2.00 3.60
CA GLN A 104 -32.37 -1.01 3.78
C GLN A 104 -32.40 -0.36 5.19
N LYS A 105 -31.77 -0.97 6.20
CA LYS A 105 -31.65 -0.45 7.56
C LYS A 105 -30.35 0.34 7.78
N ALA A 106 -29.58 0.57 6.71
CA ALA A 106 -28.24 1.14 6.74
C ALA A 106 -27.26 0.32 7.60
N ALA A 107 -27.51 -0.98 7.78
CA ALA A 107 -26.54 -1.88 8.38
C ALA A 107 -25.44 -2.18 7.36
N SER A 108 -24.19 -2.00 7.76
CA SER A 108 -23.01 -2.22 6.91
C SER A 108 -22.45 -3.62 7.12
N GLU A 109 -22.21 -4.33 6.02
CA GLU A 109 -21.53 -5.63 6.01
C GLU A 109 -20.41 -5.64 4.97
N ARG A 110 -19.31 -6.36 5.28
CA ARG A 110 -18.14 -6.47 4.42
C ARG A 110 -18.08 -7.81 3.70
N LEU A 111 -17.98 -7.77 2.38
CA LEU A 111 -17.63 -8.91 1.54
C LEU A 111 -16.28 -8.70 0.89
N SER A 112 -15.49 -9.76 0.86
CA SER A 112 -14.23 -9.87 0.12
C SER A 112 -14.38 -11.05 -0.82
N ILE A 113 -13.60 -11.08 -1.90
CA ILE A 113 -13.65 -12.19 -2.87
C ILE A 113 -13.51 -13.55 -2.17
N THR A 114 -12.61 -13.67 -1.19
CA THR A 114 -12.27 -14.95 -0.55
C THR A 114 -13.15 -15.36 0.64
N ASN A 115 -14.11 -14.54 1.08
CA ASN A 115 -15.16 -14.94 2.04
C ASN A 115 -16.58 -14.85 1.47
N SER A 116 -16.68 -14.73 0.15
CA SER A 116 -17.95 -14.80 -0.58
C SER A 116 -17.83 -15.81 -1.72
N GLU A 117 -18.92 -16.05 -2.44
CA GLU A 117 -18.94 -16.85 -3.66
C GLU A 117 -19.31 -15.95 -4.85
N PRO A 118 -18.42 -15.00 -5.25
CA PRO A 118 -18.73 -14.08 -6.32
C PRO A 118 -18.57 -14.75 -7.70
N ASP A 119 -19.38 -14.32 -8.66
CA ASP A 119 -19.15 -14.68 -10.06
C ASP A 119 -18.03 -13.80 -10.63
N ILE A 120 -16.92 -14.42 -11.05
CA ILE A 120 -15.76 -13.73 -11.62
C ILE A 120 -15.61 -14.08 -13.09
N VAL A 121 -15.66 -13.06 -13.94
CA VAL A 121 -15.35 -13.17 -15.38
C VAL A 121 -13.99 -12.51 -15.63
N PHE A 122 -12.96 -13.33 -15.75
CA PHE A 122 -11.57 -12.88 -15.95
C PHE A 122 -11.15 -12.94 -17.43
N GLY A 123 -10.56 -11.85 -17.93
CA GLY A 123 -10.01 -11.76 -19.28
C GLY A 123 -8.59 -11.16 -19.28
N LEU A 124 -7.68 -11.78 -20.03
CA LEU A 124 -6.38 -11.18 -20.30
C LEU A 124 -6.53 -10.05 -21.32
N THR A 125 -5.72 -9.01 -21.15
CA THR A 125 -5.55 -7.94 -22.14
C THR A 125 -4.09 -7.95 -22.63
N GLY A 126 -3.78 -7.26 -23.72
CA GLY A 126 -2.40 -7.21 -24.23
C GLY A 126 -1.40 -6.59 -23.25
N GLN A 127 -1.88 -5.81 -22.28
CA GLN A 127 -1.06 -5.09 -21.31
C GLN A 127 -1.40 -5.43 -19.85
N GLY A 128 -2.18 -6.48 -19.59
CA GLY A 128 -2.62 -6.80 -18.23
C GLY A 128 -3.85 -7.69 -18.21
N PHE A 129 -4.79 -7.41 -17.31
CA PHE A 129 -6.06 -8.14 -17.23
C PHE A 129 -7.24 -7.23 -16.87
N GLU A 130 -8.44 -7.69 -17.21
CA GLU A 130 -9.70 -7.11 -16.79
C GLU A 130 -10.56 -8.22 -16.17
N ALA A 131 -11.23 -7.93 -15.06
CA ALA A 131 -12.13 -8.88 -14.43
C ALA A 131 -13.41 -8.19 -13.97
N ALA A 132 -14.57 -8.78 -14.29
CA ALA A 132 -15.84 -8.39 -13.70
C ALA A 132 -16.14 -9.30 -12.51
N VAL A 133 -16.44 -8.71 -11.36
CA VAL A 133 -16.75 -9.39 -10.11
C VAL A 133 -18.19 -9.06 -9.73
N THR A 134 -19.03 -10.08 -9.59
CA THR A 134 -20.40 -9.94 -9.09
C THR A 134 -20.50 -10.58 -7.72
N PHE A 135 -20.66 -9.75 -6.68
CA PHE A 135 -21.03 -10.22 -5.35
C PHE A 135 -22.51 -10.59 -5.41
N THR A 136 -22.78 -11.90 -5.44
CA THR A 136 -24.08 -12.50 -5.74
C THR A 136 -25.13 -12.13 -4.70
N ASP A 137 -24.80 -12.23 -3.41
CA ASP A 137 -25.70 -11.91 -2.29
C ASP A 137 -26.30 -10.49 -2.38
N PRO A 138 -25.51 -9.40 -2.45
CA PRO A 138 -26.06 -8.06 -2.65
C PRO A 138 -26.38 -7.73 -4.12
N SER A 139 -26.05 -8.63 -5.06
CA SER A 139 -26.14 -8.41 -6.51
C SER A 139 -25.45 -7.11 -6.97
N ILE A 140 -24.23 -6.90 -6.47
CA ILE A 140 -23.37 -5.77 -6.82
C ILE A 140 -22.25 -6.23 -7.74
N THR A 141 -22.16 -5.65 -8.94
CA THR A 141 -21.11 -5.93 -9.92
C THR A 141 -20.15 -4.76 -10.03
N VAL A 142 -18.85 -5.05 -10.07
CA VAL A 142 -17.78 -4.08 -10.35
C VAL A 142 -16.79 -4.69 -11.34
N ALA A 143 -16.14 -3.87 -12.18
CA ALA A 143 -15.03 -4.32 -13.02
C ALA A 143 -13.71 -3.71 -12.54
N ILE A 144 -12.64 -4.51 -12.57
CA ILE A 144 -11.27 -4.07 -12.30
C ILE A 144 -10.41 -4.27 -13.53
N ARG A 145 -9.59 -3.25 -13.82
CA ARG A 145 -8.58 -3.27 -14.88
C ARG A 145 -7.22 -3.08 -14.23
N VAL A 146 -6.31 -4.01 -14.49
CA VAL A 146 -4.92 -3.93 -14.05
C VAL A 146 -4.05 -3.93 -15.30
N VAL A 147 -3.26 -2.87 -15.46
CA VAL A 147 -2.43 -2.64 -16.64
C VAL A 147 -1.00 -2.45 -16.21
N LEU A 148 -0.07 -3.15 -16.87
CA LEU A 148 1.36 -2.95 -16.72
C LEU A 148 1.81 -1.83 -17.66
N GLU A 149 2.18 -0.70 -17.07
CA GLU A 149 2.74 0.46 -17.74
C GLU A 149 4.26 0.46 -17.66
N GLU A 150 4.91 1.41 -18.35
CA GLU A 150 6.37 1.55 -18.36
C GLU A 150 6.96 1.79 -16.96
N ALA A 151 6.24 2.54 -16.12
CA ALA A 151 6.68 2.96 -14.79
C ALA A 151 6.17 2.08 -13.64
N GLY A 152 5.25 1.13 -13.89
CA GLY A 152 4.65 0.31 -12.85
C GLY A 152 3.30 -0.25 -13.26
N VAL A 153 2.39 -0.41 -12.30
CA VAL A 153 1.03 -0.93 -12.53
C VAL A 153 0.00 0.17 -12.30
N SER A 154 -0.93 0.28 -13.25
CA SER A 154 -2.14 1.08 -13.12
C SER A 154 -3.33 0.19 -12.78
N VAL A 155 -4.14 0.62 -11.83
CA VAL A 155 -5.36 -0.06 -11.40
C VAL A 155 -6.53 0.89 -11.56
N GLU A 156 -7.55 0.46 -12.31
CA GLU A 156 -8.76 1.24 -12.55
C GLU A 156 -10.00 0.41 -12.20
N ILE A 157 -10.94 1.05 -11.49
CA ILE A 157 -12.33 0.60 -11.40
C ILE A 157 -13.18 1.56 -12.24
N PRO A 158 -13.59 1.19 -13.47
CA PRO A 158 -14.40 2.09 -14.29
C PRO A 158 -15.74 2.37 -13.61
N PHE A 159 -16.05 3.63 -13.32
CA PHE A 159 -17.29 3.99 -12.62
C PHE A 159 -18.55 3.44 -13.32
N ALA A 160 -18.57 3.44 -14.65
CA ALA A 160 -19.68 2.92 -15.45
C ALA A 160 -19.88 1.39 -15.35
N SER A 161 -18.90 0.66 -14.79
CA SER A 161 -18.99 -0.78 -14.55
C SER A 161 -19.73 -1.13 -13.25
N ILE A 162 -19.86 -0.17 -12.33
CA ILE A 162 -20.53 -0.39 -11.04
C ILE A 162 -22.03 -0.53 -11.29
N ARG A 163 -22.60 -1.68 -10.90
CA ARG A 163 -24.03 -1.99 -11.03
C ARG A 163 -24.55 -2.55 -9.72
N GLU A 164 -25.68 -2.00 -9.27
CA GLU A 164 -26.42 -2.46 -8.10
C GLU A 164 -27.77 -2.98 -8.60
N ALA A 165 -27.89 -4.30 -8.81
CA ALA A 165 -29.09 -4.87 -9.41
C ALA A 165 -30.23 -5.06 -8.41
N ASN A 166 -29.89 -5.35 -7.15
CA ASN A 166 -30.86 -5.45 -6.06
C ASN A 166 -31.06 -4.07 -5.40
N PRO A 167 -32.28 -3.48 -5.43
CA PRO A 167 -32.53 -2.16 -4.83
C PRO A 167 -32.41 -2.13 -3.31
N ASP A 168 -32.43 -3.30 -2.63
CA ASP A 168 -32.36 -3.42 -1.18
C ASP A 168 -30.94 -3.19 -0.64
N PHE A 169 -29.94 -3.22 -1.52
CA PHE A 169 -28.53 -3.08 -1.18
C PHE A 169 -27.90 -1.90 -1.93
N LYS A 170 -26.98 -1.23 -1.24
CA LYS A 170 -26.20 -0.11 -1.79
C LYS A 170 -24.72 -0.29 -1.49
N LEU A 171 -23.86 -0.05 -2.46
CA LEU A 171 -22.41 0.01 -2.27
C LEU A 171 -22.07 1.24 -1.43
N GLY A 172 -21.42 1.02 -0.29
CA GLY A 172 -20.93 2.07 0.59
C GLY A 172 -19.46 2.38 0.34
N VAL A 173 -18.60 1.40 0.58
CA VAL A 173 -17.13 1.54 0.46
C VAL A 173 -16.58 0.41 -0.40
N MET A 174 -15.55 0.70 -1.17
CA MET A 174 -14.81 -0.30 -1.94
C MET A 174 -13.33 -0.17 -1.59
N TYR A 175 -12.73 -1.29 -1.23
CA TYR A 175 -11.32 -1.43 -0.94
C TYR A 175 -10.65 -2.11 -2.13
N VAL A 176 -9.54 -1.54 -2.59
CA VAL A 176 -8.79 -2.02 -3.74
C VAL A 176 -7.35 -2.26 -3.31
N TYR A 177 -6.92 -3.53 -3.39
CA TYR A 177 -5.60 -4.01 -2.94
C TYR A 177 -5.21 -3.50 -1.54
N PRO A 178 -6.03 -3.76 -0.51
CA PRO A 178 -5.83 -3.18 0.83
C PRO A 178 -4.52 -3.58 1.51
N PHE A 179 -3.87 -4.65 1.03
CA PHE A 179 -2.63 -5.21 1.59
C PHE A 179 -1.44 -5.09 0.61
N LEU A 180 -1.50 -4.16 -0.36
CA LEU A 180 -0.39 -3.89 -1.25
C LEU A 180 0.86 -3.49 -0.45
N GLY A 181 1.95 -4.25 -0.65
CA GLY A 181 3.22 -3.99 0.03
C GLY A 181 3.22 -4.30 1.51
N TYR A 182 2.30 -5.15 2.00
CA TYR A 182 2.31 -5.52 3.41
C TYR A 182 3.67 -6.11 3.85
N THR A 183 4.02 -5.89 5.11
CA THR A 183 5.13 -6.56 5.77
C THR A 183 4.62 -7.28 7.01
N ARG A 184 5.27 -8.38 7.38
CA ARG A 184 5.06 -8.96 8.70
C ARG A 184 5.98 -8.26 9.67
N VAL A 185 5.42 -7.38 10.48
CA VAL A 185 6.17 -6.80 11.60
C VAL A 185 7.43 -6.09 11.05
N ASP A 186 8.62 -6.37 11.59
CA ASP A 186 9.91 -5.84 11.14
C ASP A 186 10.74 -6.88 10.36
N SER A 187 10.11 -7.97 9.90
CA SER A 187 10.77 -9.01 9.08
C SER A 187 11.46 -8.44 7.84
N THR A 188 10.96 -7.31 7.34
CA THR A 188 11.63 -6.48 6.35
C THR A 188 11.83 -5.10 6.99
N PRO A 189 13.06 -4.60 7.13
CA PRO A 189 13.28 -3.24 7.62
C PRO A 189 12.74 -2.24 6.62
N GLY A 190 12.18 -1.12 7.08
CA GLY A 190 11.55 -0.18 6.15
C GLY A 190 10.63 0.82 6.81
N TYR A 191 9.82 1.47 5.99
CA TYR A 191 8.82 2.43 6.45
C TYR A 191 7.73 2.67 5.40
N MET A 192 6.54 3.01 5.88
CA MET A 192 5.48 3.58 5.05
C MET A 192 5.54 5.10 5.04
N PHE A 193 5.19 5.70 3.91
CA PHE A 193 5.08 7.14 3.71
C PHE A 193 3.62 7.55 3.55
N ILE A 194 3.19 8.50 4.38
CA ILE A 194 1.85 9.08 4.38
C ILE A 194 1.99 10.60 4.33
N PRO A 195 1.34 11.32 3.38
CA PRO A 195 1.40 12.77 3.27
C PRO A 195 0.46 13.50 4.27
N ASP A 196 0.46 13.05 5.53
CA ASP A 196 -0.22 13.73 6.63
C ASP A 196 0.56 14.98 7.05
N GLY A 197 -0.08 16.15 6.99
CA GLY A 197 0.55 17.45 7.23
C GLY A 197 1.74 17.72 6.29
N SER A 198 2.94 17.86 6.85
CA SER A 198 4.21 18.04 6.11
C SER A 198 4.81 16.74 5.56
N GLY A 199 4.16 15.59 5.81
CA GLY A 199 4.67 14.26 5.49
C GLY A 199 5.12 13.50 6.75
N THR A 200 4.72 12.22 6.81
CA THR A 200 5.01 11.30 7.90
C THR A 200 5.64 10.02 7.35
N LEU A 201 6.71 9.56 8.02
CA LEU A 201 7.31 8.25 7.80
C LEU A 201 7.06 7.38 9.03
N ILE A 202 6.42 6.22 8.85
CA ILE A 202 6.17 5.27 9.93
C ILE A 202 7.05 4.05 9.68
N ARG A 203 8.02 3.82 10.57
CA ARG A 203 8.96 2.70 10.46
C ARG A 203 8.27 1.40 10.83
N PHE A 204 8.59 0.34 10.10
CA PHE A 204 8.20 -1.02 10.48
C PHE A 204 8.84 -1.38 11.82
N SER A 205 8.05 -1.97 12.71
CA SER A 205 8.42 -2.17 14.12
C SER A 205 7.74 -3.43 14.66
N GLU A 206 8.40 -4.09 15.61
CA GLU A 206 7.81 -5.22 16.33
C GLU A 206 6.56 -4.85 17.13
N THR A 207 6.56 -3.64 17.65
CA THR A 207 5.47 -3.10 18.45
C THR A 207 5.00 -1.78 17.89
N THR A 208 3.68 -1.65 17.75
CA THR A 208 3.03 -0.38 17.42
C THR A 208 2.43 0.22 18.68
N LYS A 209 2.59 1.53 18.85
CA LYS A 209 1.88 2.28 19.90
C LYS A 209 0.49 2.71 19.44
N ALA A 210 0.18 2.59 18.15
CA ALA A 210 -1.11 2.92 17.61
C ALA A 210 -2.11 1.84 18.02
N THR A 211 -3.14 2.23 18.75
CA THR A 211 -4.28 1.34 19.05
C THR A 211 -5.36 1.41 17.98
N ASN A 212 -5.35 2.48 17.17
CA ASN A 212 -6.35 2.76 16.14
C ASN A 212 -5.66 2.87 14.77
N MET A 213 -6.38 2.45 13.73
CA MET A 213 -5.98 2.66 12.34
C MET A 213 -6.00 4.15 12.02
N PHE A 214 -5.05 4.59 11.20
CA PHE A 214 -5.06 5.95 10.66
C PHE A 214 -5.99 6.02 9.45
N TYR A 215 -6.85 7.05 9.43
CA TYR A 215 -7.75 7.36 8.32
C TYR A 215 -7.44 8.77 7.81
N GLY A 216 -7.05 8.88 6.55
CA GLY A 216 -6.68 10.14 5.94
C GLY A 216 -7.47 10.40 4.66
N ARG A 217 -8.43 11.35 4.71
CA ARG A 217 -9.16 11.81 3.52
C ARG A 217 -8.36 12.86 2.76
N TYR A 218 -8.36 12.77 1.42
CA TYR A 218 -7.64 13.71 0.56
C TYR A 218 -8.29 15.10 0.55
N TYR A 219 -9.61 15.17 0.44
CA TYR A 219 -10.34 16.44 0.39
C TYR A 219 -11.14 16.75 1.67
N GLY A 220 -10.94 15.94 2.71
CA GLY A 220 -11.65 16.06 3.99
C GLY A 220 -13.05 15.44 3.96
N ASP A 221 -13.83 15.73 4.99
CA ASP A 221 -15.17 15.18 5.13
C ASP A 221 -16.18 15.81 4.17
N ASP A 222 -17.08 14.98 3.64
CA ASP A 222 -18.29 15.47 2.97
C ASP A 222 -19.30 15.95 4.02
N LEU A 223 -19.33 17.26 4.24
CA LEU A 223 -20.23 17.89 5.21
C LEU A 223 -21.71 17.73 4.85
N GLY A 224 -22.03 17.45 3.58
CA GLY A 224 -23.40 17.17 3.14
C GLY A 224 -23.90 15.78 3.55
N MET A 225 -22.99 14.88 3.92
CA MET A 225 -23.31 13.52 4.38
C MET A 225 -23.32 13.41 5.91
N LEU A 226 -22.96 14.46 6.64
CA LEU A 226 -22.96 14.47 8.10
C LEU A 226 -24.35 14.82 8.63
N ALA A 227 -24.92 13.94 9.45
CA ALA A 227 -26.18 14.22 10.15
C ALA A 227 -26.01 15.33 11.21
N GLU A 228 -24.82 15.41 11.82
CA GLU A 228 -24.43 16.45 12.77
C GLU A 228 -22.98 16.85 12.48
N MET A 229 -22.68 18.15 12.56
CA MET A 229 -21.28 18.57 12.51
C MET A 229 -20.61 18.22 13.83
N PRO A 230 -19.56 17.35 13.85
CA PRO A 230 -18.74 17.19 15.02
C PRO A 230 -17.93 18.48 15.19
N PHE A 231 -18.47 19.39 16.00
CA PHE A 231 -17.75 20.54 16.52
C PHE A 231 -17.50 20.29 17.99
N ASP A 232 -16.27 19.89 18.30
CA ASP A 232 -15.75 19.87 19.65
C ASP A 232 -14.57 20.83 19.73
N SER A 233 -14.73 21.90 20.51
CA SER A 233 -13.68 22.90 20.71
C SER A 233 -12.43 22.34 21.40
N ALA A 234 -12.52 21.18 22.04
CA ALA A 234 -11.40 20.50 22.67
C ALA A 234 -10.62 19.58 21.71
N VAL A 235 -11.16 19.29 20.52
CA VAL A 235 -10.55 18.35 19.56
C VAL A 235 -10.03 19.10 18.34
N LYS A 236 -8.72 18.95 18.08
CA LYS A 236 -8.13 19.37 16.80
C LYS A 236 -8.51 18.35 15.73
N ARG A 237 -9.12 18.83 14.64
CA ARG A 237 -9.37 17.99 13.46
C ARG A 237 -8.04 17.48 12.90
N ALA A 238 -8.06 16.24 12.42
CA ALA A 238 -6.93 15.70 11.68
C ALA A 238 -6.61 16.59 10.48
N TYR A 239 -5.33 16.70 10.14
CA TYR A 239 -4.95 17.35 8.90
C TYR A 239 -5.45 16.50 7.73
N ARG A 240 -5.83 17.18 6.64
CA ARG A 240 -6.15 16.51 5.39
C ARG A 240 -4.87 15.97 4.79
N ILE A 241 -4.98 14.87 4.06
CA ILE A 241 -3.87 14.38 3.26
C ILE A 241 -3.58 15.40 2.18
N SER A 242 -2.36 15.94 2.18
CA SER A 242 -2.01 17.12 1.36
C SER A 242 -1.92 16.82 -0.14
N VAL A 243 -1.59 15.59 -0.50
CA VAL A 243 -1.43 15.12 -1.89
C VAL A 243 -1.90 13.67 -2.02
N PRO A 244 -2.47 13.26 -3.16
CA PRO A 244 -3.07 11.94 -3.32
C PRO A 244 -2.04 10.82 -3.55
N VAL A 245 -1.06 10.69 -2.65
CA VAL A 245 0.00 9.70 -2.76
C VAL A 245 0.21 8.95 -1.45
N PHE A 246 0.74 7.74 -1.53
CA PHE A 246 1.31 7.01 -0.40
C PHE A 246 2.40 6.10 -0.93
N GLY A 247 3.19 5.49 -0.05
CA GLY A 247 4.20 4.54 -0.50
C GLY A 247 4.79 3.74 0.63
N MET A 248 5.62 2.78 0.26
CA MET A 248 6.38 1.98 1.22
C MET A 248 7.78 1.74 0.70
N VAL A 249 8.71 1.62 1.65
CA VAL A 249 10.10 1.27 1.42
C VAL A 249 10.38 -0.03 2.14
N HIS A 250 10.83 -1.04 1.40
CA HIS A 250 11.25 -2.35 1.88
C HIS A 250 12.76 -2.46 1.66
N GLY A 251 13.50 -2.49 2.77
CA GLY A 251 14.94 -2.30 2.80
C GLY A 251 15.31 -0.83 2.59
N GLU A 252 16.01 -0.21 3.53
CA GLU A 252 16.44 1.18 3.38
C GLU A 252 17.37 1.32 2.16
N LYS A 253 16.95 2.12 1.16
CA LYS A 253 17.62 2.30 -0.15
C LYS A 253 17.61 1.07 -1.06
N GLU A 254 16.71 0.13 -0.83
CA GLU A 254 16.59 -1.06 -1.67
C GLU A 254 15.37 -0.97 -2.59
N ASN A 255 14.17 -1.23 -2.06
CA ASN A 255 12.96 -1.34 -2.87
C ASN A 255 11.91 -0.35 -2.35
N ALA A 256 11.31 0.40 -3.26
CA ALA A 256 10.25 1.33 -2.91
C ALA A 256 9.20 1.39 -4.01
N PHE A 257 7.97 1.69 -3.62
CA PHE A 257 6.94 2.17 -4.54
C PHE A 257 6.30 3.44 -4.01
N ILE A 258 5.73 4.20 -4.94
CA ILE A 258 4.79 5.27 -4.66
C ILE A 258 3.51 4.98 -5.45
N ALA A 259 2.39 5.01 -4.75
CA ALA A 259 1.06 4.91 -5.32
C ALA A 259 0.47 6.31 -5.46
N ILE A 260 -0.16 6.59 -6.59
CA ILE A 260 -0.77 7.89 -6.91
C ILE A 260 -2.25 7.65 -7.22
N THR A 261 -3.14 8.28 -6.47
CA THR A 261 -4.58 8.23 -6.74
C THR A 261 -4.93 9.29 -7.79
N GLU A 262 -5.02 8.85 -9.05
CA GLU A 262 -5.25 9.77 -10.19
C GLU A 262 -6.69 10.30 -10.26
N LYS A 263 -7.67 9.45 -9.92
CA LYS A 263 -9.11 9.77 -9.96
C LYS A 263 -9.82 9.14 -8.76
N GLY A 264 -10.99 9.68 -8.42
CA GLY A 264 -11.79 9.21 -7.29
C GLY A 264 -11.35 9.74 -5.92
N ALA A 265 -10.23 10.47 -5.84
CA ALA A 265 -9.70 11.03 -4.59
C ALA A 265 -10.69 11.91 -3.81
N ALA A 266 -11.69 12.51 -4.49
CA ALA A 266 -12.77 13.27 -3.85
C ALA A 266 -13.53 12.49 -2.76
N TYR A 267 -13.69 11.18 -2.93
CA TYR A 267 -14.31 10.27 -1.97
C TYR A 267 -13.31 9.25 -1.38
N GLY A 268 -12.03 9.38 -1.74
CA GLY A 268 -10.97 8.46 -1.34
C GLY A 268 -10.41 8.78 0.04
N GLU A 269 -10.04 7.72 0.74
CA GLU A 269 -9.28 7.80 1.99
C GLU A 269 -8.15 6.78 2.01
N ILE A 270 -7.04 7.15 2.65
CA ILE A 270 -5.95 6.24 2.98
C ILE A 270 -6.27 5.63 4.33
N GLN A 271 -6.24 4.29 4.39
CA GLN A 271 -6.25 3.54 5.63
C GLN A 271 -4.86 2.94 5.86
N ALA A 272 -4.23 3.30 6.96
CA ALA A 272 -2.88 2.85 7.28
C ALA A 272 -2.85 2.14 8.63
N HIS A 273 -2.33 0.91 8.62
CA HIS A 273 -2.15 0.08 9.79
C HIS A 273 -0.64 -0.03 10.12
N PRO A 274 -0.14 0.79 11.07
CA PRO A 274 1.28 0.83 11.42
C PRO A 274 1.68 -0.19 12.49
#